data_AF-A0A370EB09-F1
#
_entry.id   AF-A0A370EB09-F1
#
_cell.length_a   1.000
_cell.length_b   1.000
_cell.length_c   1.000
_cell.angle_alpha   90.00
_cell.angle_beta   90.00
_cell.angle_gamma   90.00
#
_symmetry.space_group_name_H-M   'P 1'
#
loop_
_entity.id
_entity.type
_entity.pdbx_description
1 polymer ?
#
loop_
_entity_poly.entity_id
_entity_poly.type
_entity_poly.pdbx_seq_one_letter_code
_entity_poly.pdbx_strand_id
1 'polypeptide(L)'
;MSKIRITKQFTFETGHALYGYDGKCKNVHGHSYKLSVTVIGEPITDPTNVKFGMVIDFGDLKKIVKEDIVDVFDHATVFNQNTPHVELAAELKNRGHHVILVDYQPTSENMVIDFAQKIKRRLPDNIQLHSLRLQETETSFAEWFQSDN
;
A
#
# COMPACT_ATOMS: atom_id res chain seq x y z
N MET A 1 4.25 22.13 -18.79
CA MET A 1 3.61 23.02 -17.80
C MET A 1 4.28 22.77 -16.44
N SER A 2 3.82 23.36 -15.33
CA SER A 2 4.38 23.04 -14.02
C SER A 2 3.94 21.64 -13.59
N LYS A 3 4.88 20.78 -13.20
CA LYS A 3 4.58 19.49 -12.57
C LYS A 3 4.28 19.69 -11.09
N ILE A 4 3.15 19.15 -10.63
CA ILE A 4 2.69 19.27 -9.26
C ILE A 4 2.61 17.87 -8.64
N ARG A 5 3.09 17.76 -7.40
CA ARG A 5 2.92 16.57 -6.56
C ARG A 5 1.72 16.78 -5.66
N ILE A 6 0.86 15.78 -5.55
CA ILE A 6 -0.20 15.73 -4.54
C ILE A 6 -0.07 14.45 -3.73
N THR A 7 -0.34 14.53 -2.44
CA THR A 7 -0.25 13.40 -1.52
C THR A 7 -1.57 13.18 -0.82
N LYS A 8 -2.00 11.92 -0.72
CA LYS A 8 -3.13 11.51 0.10
C LYS A 8 -2.67 10.44 1.09
N GLN A 9 -3.12 10.56 2.33
CA GLN A 9 -2.81 9.62 3.41
C GLN A 9 -3.97 8.69 3.68
N PHE A 10 -3.65 7.45 4.03
CA PHE A 10 -4.57 6.37 4.35
C PHE A 10 -4.07 5.64 5.59
N THR A 11 -5.00 5.01 6.31
CA THR A 11 -4.71 4.20 7.50
C THR A 11 -5.40 2.86 7.38
N PHE A 12 -4.75 1.81 7.87
CA PHE A 12 -5.33 0.47 7.96
C PHE A 12 -4.63 -0.34 9.06
N GLU A 13 -5.35 -1.27 9.66
CA GLU A 13 -4.84 -2.15 10.70
C GLU A 13 -4.49 -3.51 10.10
N THR A 14 -3.25 -3.98 10.24
CA THR A 14 -2.86 -5.27 9.66
C THR A 14 -2.00 -6.06 10.64
N GLY A 15 -2.34 -7.34 10.80
CA GLY A 15 -1.50 -8.32 11.46
C GLY A 15 -0.49 -8.95 10.50
N HIS A 16 0.68 -9.34 10.99
CA HIS A 16 1.65 -10.13 10.22
C HIS A 16 2.60 -10.92 11.14
N ALA A 17 3.44 -11.77 10.53
CA ALA A 17 4.59 -12.39 11.19
C ALA A 17 5.71 -12.64 10.18
N LEU A 18 6.95 -12.43 10.60
CA LEU A 18 8.14 -12.62 9.77
C LEU A 18 8.72 -14.02 9.98
N TYR A 19 8.64 -14.87 8.95
CA TYR A 19 9.17 -16.23 9.04
C TYR A 19 10.71 -16.21 9.04
N GLY A 20 11.34 -16.96 9.95
CA GLY A 20 12.81 -17.08 10.03
C GLY A 20 13.53 -15.86 10.59
N TYR A 21 12.80 -14.85 11.09
CA TYR A 21 13.39 -13.70 11.77
C TYR A 21 13.76 -14.04 13.23
N ASP A 22 14.87 -13.51 13.71
CA ASP A 22 15.38 -13.76 15.07
C ASP A 22 14.82 -12.78 16.12
N GLY A 23 14.27 -11.65 15.69
CA GLY A 23 13.64 -10.63 16.55
C GLY A 23 12.16 -10.86 16.89
N LYS A 24 11.55 -9.86 17.54
CA LYS A 24 10.17 -9.94 18.06
C LYS A 24 9.10 -10.10 16.97
N CYS A 25 9.34 -9.56 15.78
CA CYS A 25 8.41 -9.60 14.65
C CYS A 25 8.22 -11.01 14.05
N LYS A 26 8.93 -12.02 14.55
CA LYS A 26 8.67 -13.43 14.22
C LYS A 26 7.32 -13.94 14.76
N ASN A 27 6.81 -13.28 15.80
CA ASN A 27 5.51 -13.62 16.38
C ASN A 27 4.39 -12.96 15.59
N VAL A 28 3.19 -13.53 15.64
CA VAL A 28 1.98 -12.87 15.12
C VAL A 28 1.71 -11.62 15.97
N HIS A 29 1.70 -10.47 15.32
CA HIS A 29 1.41 -9.16 15.89
C HIS A 29 0.79 -8.28 14.81
N GLY A 30 0.58 -7.00 15.05
CA GLY A 30 0.05 -6.09 14.05
C GLY A 30 0.39 -4.63 14.29
N HIS A 31 0.05 -3.81 13.30
CA HIS A 31 0.38 -2.39 13.25
C HIS A 31 -0.78 -1.58 12.68
N SER A 32 -0.87 -0.34 13.17
CA SER A 32 -1.70 0.73 12.61
C SER A 32 -0.92 1.44 11.52
N TYR A 33 -0.92 0.87 10.32
CA TYR A 33 -0.16 1.39 9.19
C TYR A 33 -0.70 2.74 8.71
N LYS A 34 0.21 3.65 8.36
CA LYS A 34 -0.13 4.89 7.64
C LYS A 34 0.56 4.87 6.26
N LEU A 35 -0.23 4.83 5.20
CA LEU A 35 0.25 4.88 3.82
C LEU A 35 0.07 6.29 3.24
N SER A 36 1.17 6.95 2.90
CA SER A 36 1.16 8.20 2.13
C SER A 36 1.41 7.89 0.66
N VAL A 37 0.44 8.21 -0.20
CA VAL A 37 0.53 8.01 -1.65
C VAL A 37 0.72 9.35 -2.32
N THR A 38 1.87 9.56 -2.94
CA THR A 38 2.19 10.78 -3.69
C THR A 38 2.21 10.48 -5.17
N VAL A 39 1.41 11.22 -5.94
CA VAL A 39 1.43 11.19 -7.41
C VAL A 39 1.93 12.52 -7.95
N ILE A 40 2.43 12.51 -9.18
CA ILE A 40 2.91 13.69 -9.89
C ILE A 40 2.30 13.76 -11.29
N GLY A 41 1.92 14.97 -11.71
CA GLY A 41 1.38 15.24 -13.03
C GLY A 41 1.27 16.74 -13.29
N GLU A 42 0.62 17.10 -14.39
CA GLU A 42 0.31 18.50 -14.72
C GLU A 42 -1.18 18.77 -14.45
N PRO A 43 -1.55 19.94 -13.90
CA PRO A 43 -2.94 20.33 -13.79
C PRO A 43 -3.65 20.32 -15.15
N ILE A 44 -4.87 19.77 -15.20
CA ILE A 44 -5.70 19.77 -16.41
C ILE A 44 -5.99 21.22 -16.83
N THR A 45 -5.63 21.57 -18.07
CA THR A 45 -5.76 22.93 -18.60
C THR A 45 -6.97 23.14 -19.49
N ASP A 46 -7.69 22.09 -19.84
CA ASP A 46 -8.93 22.19 -20.60
C ASP A 46 -10.07 22.75 -19.72
N PRO A 47 -10.57 23.97 -19.99
CA PRO A 47 -11.59 24.62 -19.18
C PRO A 47 -12.97 23.94 -19.27
N THR A 48 -13.18 23.03 -20.23
CA THR A 48 -14.42 22.26 -20.36
C THR A 48 -14.41 20.98 -19.53
N ASN A 49 -13.25 20.57 -19.02
CA ASN A 49 -13.11 19.40 -18.18
C ASN A 49 -13.61 19.69 -16.76
N VAL A 50 -14.47 18.82 -16.20
CA VAL A 50 -15.00 18.96 -14.83
C VAL A 50 -13.91 18.89 -13.74
N LYS A 51 -12.72 18.39 -14.07
CA LYS A 51 -11.53 18.34 -13.22
C LYS A 51 -10.50 19.42 -13.60
N PHE A 52 -10.90 20.47 -14.31
CA PHE A 52 -10.04 21.61 -14.65
C PHE A 52 -9.24 22.11 -13.43
N GLY A 53 -7.93 22.29 -13.61
CA GLY A 53 -6.99 22.71 -12.57
C GLY A 53 -6.50 21.62 -11.63
N MET A 54 -6.96 20.36 -11.78
CA MET A 54 -6.51 19.24 -10.93
C MET A 54 -5.41 18.42 -11.62
N VAL A 55 -4.49 17.85 -10.84
CA VAL A 55 -3.60 16.78 -11.31
C VAL A 55 -4.41 15.49 -11.46
N ILE A 56 -5.06 15.07 -10.38
CA ILE A 56 -6.06 14.00 -10.33
C ILE A 56 -7.05 14.35 -9.21
N ASP A 57 -8.29 13.92 -9.33
CA ASP A 57 -9.26 14.05 -8.24
C ASP A 57 -8.86 13.19 -7.03
N PHE A 58 -8.91 13.75 -5.82
CA PHE A 58 -8.57 13.01 -4.61
C PHE A 58 -9.53 11.86 -4.29
N GLY A 59 -10.75 11.88 -4.83
CA GLY A 59 -11.72 10.78 -4.79
C GLY A 59 -11.33 9.63 -5.71
N ASP A 60 -10.82 9.92 -6.91
CA ASP A 60 -10.31 8.91 -7.84
C ASP A 60 -9.06 8.22 -7.25
N LEU A 61 -8.10 9.00 -6.74
CA LEU A 61 -6.94 8.46 -6.05
C LEU A 61 -7.34 7.66 -4.80
N LYS A 62 -8.35 8.13 -4.05
CA LYS A 62 -8.89 7.40 -2.90
C LYS A 62 -9.42 6.04 -3.32
N LYS A 63 -10.22 5.99 -4.40
CA LYS A 63 -10.83 4.76 -4.89
C LYS A 63 -9.78 3.74 -5.27
N ILE A 64 -8.78 4.14 -6.06
CA ILE A 64 -7.67 3.26 -6.49
C ILE A 64 -6.96 2.64 -5.28
N VAL A 65 -6.54 3.47 -4.32
CA VAL A 65 -5.77 3.00 -3.18
C VAL A 65 -6.62 2.18 -2.20
N LYS A 66 -7.90 2.52 -2.03
CA LYS A 66 -8.77 1.75 -1.13
C LYS A 66 -9.10 0.37 -1.68
N GLU A 67 -9.48 0.28 -2.94
CA GLU A 67 -9.89 -1.00 -3.56
C GLU A 67 -8.75 -2.02 -3.62
N ASP A 68 -7.51 -1.58 -3.87
CA ASP A 68 -6.38 -2.48 -4.08
C ASP A 68 -5.51 -2.71 -2.82
N ILE A 69 -5.58 -1.80 -1.84
CA ILE A 69 -4.71 -1.82 -0.66
C ILE A 69 -5.53 -1.69 0.63
N VAL A 70 -6.11 -0.52 0.91
CA VAL A 70 -6.66 -0.25 2.26
C VAL A 70 -7.74 -1.26 2.63
N ASP A 71 -8.77 -1.43 1.81
CA ASP A 71 -9.89 -2.31 2.13
C ASP A 71 -9.51 -3.80 2.01
N VAL A 72 -8.41 -4.11 1.33
CA VAL A 72 -7.89 -5.48 1.20
C VAL A 72 -7.14 -5.86 2.48
N PHE A 73 -6.23 -5.00 2.93
CA PHE A 73 -5.28 -5.26 4.03
C PHE A 73 -5.84 -4.87 5.40
N ASP A 74 -6.84 -3.99 5.48
CA ASP A 74 -7.45 -3.61 6.74
C ASP A 74 -8.11 -4.81 7.45
N HIS A 75 -7.82 -4.94 8.73
CA HIS A 75 -8.19 -6.07 9.59
C HIS A 75 -7.79 -7.46 9.04
N ALA A 76 -6.80 -7.53 8.15
CA ALA A 76 -6.24 -8.77 7.64
C ALA A 76 -5.03 -9.23 8.45
N THR A 77 -4.74 -10.54 8.43
CA THR A 77 -3.42 -11.07 8.79
C THR A 77 -2.65 -11.46 7.53
N VAL A 78 -1.44 -10.95 7.35
CA VAL A 78 -0.61 -11.19 6.15
C VAL A 78 0.49 -12.19 6.47
N PHE A 79 0.57 -13.26 5.67
CA PHE A 79 1.62 -14.26 5.76
C PHE A 79 2.30 -14.52 4.41
N ASN A 80 3.57 -14.90 4.47
CA ASN A 80 4.31 -15.37 3.31
C ASN A 80 3.91 -16.81 2.96
N GLN A 81 3.36 -17.01 1.76
CA GLN A 81 2.91 -18.31 1.27
C GLN A 81 4.04 -19.28 0.93
N ASN A 82 5.27 -18.79 0.82
CA ASN A 82 6.45 -19.60 0.55
C ASN A 82 7.09 -20.12 1.85
N THR A 83 6.35 -20.11 2.96
CA THR A 83 6.83 -20.47 4.31
C THR A 83 5.81 -21.36 5.03
N PRO A 84 6.20 -22.08 6.09
CA PRO A 84 5.28 -22.86 6.92
C PRO A 84 4.07 -22.08 7.49
N HIS A 85 4.07 -20.74 7.46
CA HIS A 85 2.89 -19.96 7.82
C HIS A 85 1.66 -20.27 6.95
N VAL A 86 1.79 -20.96 5.81
CA VAL A 86 0.64 -21.45 5.02
C VAL A 86 -0.28 -22.38 5.82
N GLU A 87 0.25 -23.19 6.72
CA GLU A 87 -0.55 -24.10 7.55
C GLU A 87 -1.37 -23.30 8.56
N LEU A 88 -0.73 -22.34 9.24
CA LEU A 88 -1.41 -21.42 10.16
C LEU A 88 -2.46 -20.56 9.43
N ALA A 89 -2.13 -20.09 8.24
CA ALA A 89 -3.06 -19.32 7.41
C ALA A 89 -4.30 -20.14 7.05
N ALA A 90 -4.15 -21.42 6.73
CA ALA A 90 -5.27 -22.32 6.44
C ALA A 90 -6.17 -22.51 7.66
N GLU A 91 -5.60 -22.74 8.85
CA GLU A 91 -6.35 -22.85 10.11
C GLU A 91 -7.17 -21.59 10.41
N LEU A 92 -6.55 -20.42 10.26
CA LEU A 92 -7.21 -19.13 10.49
C LEU A 92 -8.35 -18.89 9.48
N LYS A 93 -8.11 -19.15 8.19
CA LYS A 93 -9.13 -19.03 7.14
C LYS A 93 -10.31 -19.97 7.39
N ASN A 94 -10.05 -21.21 7.80
CA ASN A 94 -11.09 -22.19 8.11
C ASN A 94 -11.98 -21.78 9.32
N ARG A 95 -11.49 -20.86 10.15
CA ARG A 95 -12.20 -20.29 11.30
C ARG A 95 -12.84 -18.93 10.99
N GLY A 96 -12.82 -18.50 9.73
CA GLY A 96 -13.44 -17.25 9.28
C GLY A 96 -12.59 -16.00 9.46
N HIS A 97 -11.29 -16.13 9.79
CA HIS A 97 -10.40 -14.99 9.83
C HIS A 97 -9.98 -14.56 8.42
N HIS A 98 -9.87 -13.24 8.22
CA HIS A 98 -9.37 -12.67 6.97
C HIS A 98 -7.84 -12.77 6.93
N VAL A 99 -7.33 -13.58 6.01
CA VAL A 99 -5.88 -13.84 5.88
C VAL A 99 -5.45 -13.65 4.44
N ILE A 100 -4.43 -12.83 4.24
CA ILE A 100 -3.78 -12.59 2.97
C ILE A 100 -2.51 -13.45 2.90
N LEU A 101 -2.36 -14.14 1.78
CA LEU A 101 -1.14 -14.85 1.44
C LEU A 101 -0.41 -14.06 0.36
N VAL A 102 0.81 -13.62 0.67
CA VAL A 102 1.71 -12.92 -0.25
C VAL A 102 2.89 -13.82 -0.61
N ASP A 103 3.54 -13.58 -1.74
CA ASP A 103 4.72 -14.33 -2.20
C ASP A 103 6.05 -13.76 -1.67
N TYR A 104 6.00 -12.78 -0.78
CA TYR A 104 7.15 -12.12 -0.16
C TYR A 104 7.08 -12.14 1.37
N GLN A 105 8.20 -11.84 2.04
CA GLN A 105 8.20 -11.61 3.50
C GLN A 105 7.46 -10.30 3.79
N PRO A 106 6.38 -10.27 4.61
CA PRO A 106 5.51 -9.11 4.75
C PRO A 106 6.12 -8.00 5.64
N THR A 107 7.32 -7.55 5.30
CA THR A 107 7.96 -6.38 5.89
C THR A 107 7.43 -5.10 5.24
N SER A 108 7.65 -3.96 5.88
CA SER A 108 7.26 -2.65 5.33
C SER A 108 7.88 -2.36 3.96
N GLU A 109 9.12 -2.80 3.72
CA GLU A 109 9.84 -2.64 2.47
C GLU A 109 9.21 -3.44 1.32
N ASN A 110 8.90 -4.72 1.54
CA ASN A 110 8.30 -5.55 0.48
C ASN A 110 6.85 -5.14 0.21
N MET A 111 6.10 -4.79 1.25
CA MET A 111 4.74 -4.29 1.09
C MET A 111 4.70 -2.98 0.30
N VAL A 112 5.61 -2.02 0.56
CA VAL A 112 5.60 -0.76 -0.19
C VAL A 112 5.95 -0.97 -1.67
N ILE A 113 6.81 -1.95 -2.00
CA ILE A 113 7.09 -2.33 -3.40
C ILE A 113 5.84 -2.91 -4.07
N ASP A 114 5.16 -3.86 -3.43
CA ASP A 114 3.91 -4.45 -3.95
C ASP A 114 2.82 -3.38 -4.14
N PHE A 115 2.63 -2.51 -3.16
CA PHE A 115 1.66 -1.42 -3.22
C PHE A 115 1.97 -0.44 -4.36
N ALA A 116 3.25 -0.13 -4.59
CA ALA A 116 3.65 0.72 -5.71
C ALA A 116 3.26 0.09 -7.05
N GLN A 117 3.49 -1.23 -7.21
CA GLN A 117 3.10 -1.93 -8.44
C GLN A 117 1.58 -1.96 -8.64
N LYS A 118 0.80 -2.23 -7.58
CA LYS A 118 -0.67 -2.23 -7.62
C LYS A 118 -1.21 -0.86 -8.03
N ILE A 119 -0.79 0.21 -7.35
CA ILE A 119 -1.25 1.57 -7.64
C ILE A 119 -0.85 1.99 -9.06
N LYS A 120 0.40 1.76 -9.47
CA LYS A 120 0.89 2.15 -10.81
C LYS A 120 0.03 1.58 -11.94
N ARG A 121 -0.43 0.33 -11.82
CA ARG A 121 -1.28 -0.32 -12.85
C ARG A 121 -2.66 0.32 -13.01
N ARG A 122 -3.10 1.12 -12.02
CA ARG A 122 -4.44 1.72 -12.00
C ARG A 122 -4.45 3.23 -12.20
N LEU A 123 -3.28 3.88 -12.18
CA LEU A 123 -3.19 5.31 -12.45
C LEU A 123 -3.46 5.59 -13.94
N PRO A 124 -4.14 6.72 -14.26
CA PRO A 124 -4.25 7.19 -15.64
C PRO A 124 -2.88 7.45 -16.28
N ASP A 125 -2.76 7.29 -17.59
CA ASP A 125 -1.49 7.42 -18.33
C ASP A 125 -0.78 8.78 -18.14
N ASN A 126 -1.55 9.85 -17.89
CA ASN A 126 -1.02 11.19 -17.67
C ASN A 126 -0.57 11.46 -16.22
N ILE A 127 -0.71 10.47 -15.32
CA ILE A 127 -0.39 10.57 -13.89
C ILE A 127 0.64 9.51 -13.52
N GLN A 128 1.73 9.93 -12.89
CA GLN A 128 2.78 9.03 -12.45
C GLN A 128 2.75 8.87 -10.94
N LEU A 129 2.94 7.64 -10.46
CA LEU A 129 3.25 7.44 -9.05
C LEU A 129 4.63 8.06 -8.79
N HIS A 130 4.70 8.97 -7.82
CA HIS A 130 5.94 9.66 -7.47
C HIS A 130 6.66 8.94 -6.34
N SER A 131 5.96 8.72 -5.23
CA SER A 131 6.51 8.06 -4.06
C SER A 131 5.42 7.49 -3.15
N LEU A 132 5.80 6.48 -2.40
CA LEU A 132 5.02 5.93 -1.30
C LEU A 132 5.84 6.02 -0.01
N ARG A 133 5.15 6.26 1.11
CA ARG A 133 5.69 6.06 2.45
C ARG A 133 4.73 5.16 3.21
N LEU A 134 5.20 3.99 3.63
CA LEU A 134 4.47 3.07 4.49
C LEU A 134 5.06 3.13 5.89
N GLN A 135 4.31 3.72 6.82
CA GLN A 135 4.71 3.89 8.20
C GLN A 135 4.10 2.79 9.07
N GLU A 136 4.96 1.99 9.70
CA GLU A 136 4.60 0.83 10.54
C GLU A 136 4.40 1.23 12.01
N THR A 137 5.19 2.19 12.49
CA THR A 137 5.09 2.74 13.85
C THR A 137 5.22 4.26 13.79
N GLU A 138 5.05 4.95 14.91
CA GLU A 138 5.25 6.41 14.94
C GLU A 138 6.68 6.85 14.55
N THR A 139 7.67 5.96 14.70
CA THR A 139 9.09 6.28 14.50
C THR A 139 9.76 5.51 13.37
N SER A 140 9.06 4.61 12.69
CA SER A 140 9.64 3.72 11.67
C SER A 140 8.75 3.62 10.44
N PHE A 141 9.33 3.87 9.27
CA PHE A 141 8.64 3.83 7.99
C PHE A 141 9.60 3.40 6.87
N ALA A 142 9.04 2.75 5.84
CA ALA A 142 9.71 2.45 4.58
C ALA A 142 9.23 3.43 3.51
N GLU A 143 10.13 3.81 2.60
CA GLU A 143 9.82 4.70 1.48
C GLU A 143 10.19 4.05 0.16
N TRP A 144 9.36 4.31 -0.85
CA TRP A 144 9.60 3.94 -2.22
C TRP A 144 9.51 5.20 -3.08
N PHE A 145 10.51 5.45 -3.92
CA PHE A 145 10.53 6.57 -4.87
C PHE A 145 10.67 6.05 -6.30
N GLN A 146 9.89 6.62 -7.21
CA GLN A 146 9.97 6.31 -8.64
C GLN A 146 11.29 6.74 -9.29
N SER A 147 12.04 7.68 -8.69
CA SER A 147 13.38 8.04 -9.19
C SER A 147 14.42 6.96 -8.95
N ASP A 148 14.16 6.07 -7.99
CA ASP A 148 15.13 5.10 -7.51
C ASP A 148 14.84 3.69 -8.08
N ASN A 149 13.74 3.53 -8.86
CA ASN A 149 13.19 2.26 -9.37
C ASN A 149 12.59 2.41 -10.77
#